data_AF-A0A2T3A4M1-F1
#
_entry.id   AF-A0A2T3A4M1-F1
#
_cell.length_a   1.000
_cell.length_b   1.000
_cell.length_c   1.000
_cell.angle_alpha   90.00
_cell.angle_beta   90.00
_cell.angle_gamma   90.00
#
_symmetry.space_group_name_H-M   'P 1'
#
loop_
_entity.id
_entity.type
_entity.pdbx_description
1 polymer ?
#
loop_
_entity_poly.entity_id
_entity_poly.type
_entity_poly.pdbx_seq_one_letter_code
_entity_poly.pdbx_strand_id
1 'polypeptide(L)'
;YISDARLVHYEPEIRAYIAQGAKDLSSIMLRPSSAELLQRTMTSPVACTSVVTGIVWFLMSSAVERDQGFVEGSFICRDPHKRLASYFQLIGVSRISSHLKRHSGPGCTGGIDLVACSEVPPLPYGHRHILFIAIEGNRFRESCLFLKPERHGVASLSDKFFHVASWTRSMVNRCLGLESSRVDGPMRKERIPTQLVQRFGELVSYDTEGPKVLAEVGCHNAGEGIACMHAYLSQRVKDLDFDKDHALSPFCAFLELLESTYDFVAVRFGNEVFIDLMADVSIASTKVSV
;
A
#
# COMPACT_ATOMS: atom_id res chain seq x y z
N TYR A 1 0.21 -15.78 -6.35
CA TYR A 1 -0.40 -15.01 -7.45
C TYR A 1 -0.41 -15.80 -8.77
N ILE A 2 0.62 -16.59 -9.10
CA ILE A 2 0.65 -17.48 -10.30
C ILE A 2 -0.34 -18.66 -10.20
N SER A 3 -0.86 -18.95 -9.01
CA SER A 3 -1.88 -19.98 -8.78
C SER A 3 -3.28 -19.64 -9.32
N ASP A 4 -3.49 -18.44 -9.84
CA ASP A 4 -4.70 -18.14 -10.62
C ASP A 4 -4.64 -18.95 -11.93
N ALA A 5 -5.56 -19.89 -12.12
CA ALA A 5 -5.60 -20.78 -13.29
C ALA A 5 -5.58 -20.01 -14.62
N ARG A 6 -6.04 -18.75 -14.63
CA ARG A 6 -6.03 -17.88 -15.82
C ARG A 6 -4.65 -17.32 -16.18
N LEU A 7 -3.70 -17.38 -15.25
CA LEU A 7 -2.36 -16.82 -15.38
C LEU A 7 -1.27 -17.88 -15.52
N VAL A 8 -1.58 -19.16 -15.30
CA VAL A 8 -0.61 -20.26 -15.37
C VAL A 8 0.12 -20.28 -16.71
N HIS A 9 -0.59 -20.00 -17.81
CA HIS A 9 0.00 -19.96 -19.16
C HIS A 9 0.92 -18.75 -19.41
N TYR A 10 0.90 -17.73 -18.54
CA TYR A 10 1.75 -16.55 -18.61
C TYR A 10 2.92 -16.61 -17.62
N GLU A 11 3.15 -17.74 -16.95
CA GLU A 11 4.17 -17.82 -15.89
C GLU A 11 5.59 -17.41 -16.35
N PRO A 12 6.11 -17.89 -17.49
CA PRO A 12 7.43 -17.47 -17.99
C PRO A 12 7.51 -15.95 -18.21
N GLU A 13 6.48 -15.37 -18.82
CA GLU A 13 6.37 -13.95 -19.11
C GLU A 13 6.28 -13.13 -17.83
N ILE A 14 5.44 -13.54 -16.87
CA ILE A 14 5.31 -12.90 -15.56
C ILE A 14 6.67 -12.88 -14.85
N ARG A 15 7.42 -13.99 -14.86
CA ARG A 15 8.76 -14.05 -14.26
C ARG A 15 9.74 -13.08 -14.94
N ALA A 16 9.72 -12.99 -16.27
CA ALA A 16 10.52 -12.01 -16.99
C ALA A 16 10.13 -10.56 -16.62
N TYR A 17 8.83 -10.28 -16.49
CA TYR A 17 8.32 -8.97 -16.08
C TYR A 17 8.65 -8.61 -14.63
N ILE A 18 8.70 -9.57 -13.71
CA ILE A 18 9.17 -9.35 -12.33
C ILE A 18 10.63 -8.89 -12.34
N ALA A 19 11.48 -9.60 -13.08
CA ALA A 19 12.90 -9.24 -13.19
C ALA A 19 13.10 -7.87 -13.85
N GLN A 20 12.34 -7.58 -14.91
CA GLN A 20 12.40 -6.28 -15.56
C GLN A 20 11.86 -5.15 -14.66
N GLY A 21 10.77 -5.40 -13.94
CA GLY A 21 10.19 -4.45 -12.99
C GLY A 21 11.16 -4.07 -11.88
N ALA A 22 11.91 -5.04 -11.34
CA ALA A 22 12.98 -4.76 -10.39
C ALA A 22 14.05 -3.83 -10.98
N LYS A 23 14.48 -4.07 -12.23
CA LYS A 23 15.47 -3.23 -12.94
C LYS A 23 14.95 -1.82 -13.21
N ASP A 24 13.71 -1.70 -13.70
CA ASP A 24 13.09 -0.40 -14.01
C ASP A 24 12.94 0.42 -12.72
N LEU A 25 12.45 -0.21 -11.65
CA LEU A 25 12.30 0.42 -10.36
C LEU A 25 13.66 0.85 -9.78
N SER A 26 14.69 0.02 -9.90
CA SER A 26 16.07 0.38 -9.53
C SER A 26 16.57 1.58 -10.33
N SER A 27 16.29 1.60 -11.64
CA SER A 27 16.70 2.70 -12.52
C SER A 27 16.05 4.02 -12.12
N ILE A 28 14.74 4.00 -11.82
CA ILE A 28 14.00 5.18 -11.35
C ILE A 28 14.52 5.65 -9.98
N MET A 29 14.73 4.71 -9.05
CA MET A 29 15.10 5.02 -7.67
C MET A 29 16.55 5.46 -7.52
N LEU A 30 17.49 4.89 -8.26
CA LEU A 30 18.93 5.12 -8.07
C LEU A 30 19.50 6.21 -8.97
N ARG A 31 18.96 6.40 -10.18
CA ARG A 31 19.49 7.37 -11.14
C ARG A 31 18.60 8.60 -11.21
N PRO A 32 19.10 9.81 -10.88
CA PRO A 32 18.40 11.02 -11.26
C PRO A 32 18.28 11.00 -12.79
N SER A 33 17.06 11.07 -13.32
CA SER A 33 16.74 11.05 -14.75
C SER A 33 17.19 9.78 -15.51
N SER A 34 16.38 8.73 -15.46
CA SER A 34 16.29 7.81 -16.60
C SER A 34 15.54 8.49 -17.75
N ALA A 35 16.09 9.57 -18.31
CA ALA A 35 15.44 10.39 -19.33
C ALA A 35 14.97 9.54 -20.52
N GLU A 36 15.76 8.53 -20.90
CA GLU A 36 15.40 7.55 -21.93
C GLU A 36 14.19 6.69 -21.54
N LEU A 37 14.17 6.14 -20.32
CA LEU A 37 13.04 5.34 -19.82
C LEU A 37 11.77 6.18 -19.76
N LEU A 38 11.87 7.39 -19.23
CA LEU A 38 10.76 8.34 -19.12
C LEU A 38 10.26 8.76 -20.51
N GLN A 39 11.16 9.10 -21.43
CA GLN A 39 10.81 9.43 -22.80
C GLN A 39 10.11 8.25 -23.48
N ARG A 40 10.61 7.02 -23.29
CA ARG A 40 10.01 5.80 -23.83
C ARG A 40 8.60 5.58 -23.28
N THR A 41 8.37 5.73 -21.97
CA THR A 41 7.04 5.54 -21.39
C THR A 41 6.07 6.66 -21.73
N MET A 42 6.53 7.91 -21.82
CA MET A 42 5.66 9.04 -22.20
C MET A 42 5.26 9.02 -23.68
N THR A 43 6.06 8.41 -24.55
CA THR A 43 5.81 8.37 -26.01
C THR A 43 5.05 7.14 -26.48
N SER A 44 4.96 6.08 -25.66
CA SER A 44 4.29 4.83 -26.01
C SER A 44 3.41 4.30 -24.87
N PRO A 45 2.08 4.25 -25.05
CA PRO A 45 1.16 3.66 -24.07
C PRO A 45 1.47 2.19 -23.76
N VAL A 46 1.97 1.43 -24.74
CA VAL A 46 2.40 0.04 -24.56
C VAL A 46 3.66 -0.02 -23.70
N ALA A 47 4.64 0.86 -23.94
CA ALA A 47 5.84 0.93 -23.11
C ALA A 47 5.51 1.35 -21.68
N CYS A 48 4.61 2.32 -21.49
CA CYS A 48 4.09 2.71 -20.18
C CYS A 48 3.46 1.50 -19.46
N THR A 49 2.54 0.82 -20.15
CA THR A 49 1.88 -0.39 -19.64
C THR A 49 2.88 -1.46 -19.25
N SER A 50 3.89 -1.71 -20.09
CA SER A 50 4.93 -2.70 -19.85
C SER A 50 5.72 -2.40 -18.57
N VAL A 51 6.24 -1.16 -18.42
CA VAL A 51 7.02 -0.76 -17.24
C VAL A 51 6.18 -0.82 -15.96
N VAL A 52 4.99 -0.24 -15.99
CA VAL A 52 4.10 -0.20 -14.81
C VAL A 52 3.66 -1.60 -14.40
N THR A 53 3.35 -2.47 -15.37
CA THR A 53 2.97 -3.86 -15.11
C THR A 53 4.14 -4.66 -14.53
N GLY A 54 5.35 -4.48 -15.04
CA GLY A 54 6.56 -5.09 -14.47
C GLY A 54 6.79 -4.67 -13.02
N ILE A 55 6.69 -3.36 -12.72
CA ILE A 55 6.80 -2.85 -11.35
C ILE A 55 5.75 -3.49 -10.44
N VAL A 56 4.47 -3.52 -10.85
CA VAL A 56 3.40 -4.09 -10.03
C VAL A 56 3.59 -5.59 -9.80
N TRP A 57 4.04 -6.33 -10.83
CA TRP A 57 4.38 -7.74 -10.70
C TRP A 57 5.53 -7.97 -9.70
N PHE A 58 6.57 -7.14 -9.76
CA PHE A 58 7.65 -7.18 -8.78
C PHE A 58 7.14 -6.95 -7.35
N LEU A 59 6.32 -5.92 -7.13
CA LEU A 59 5.75 -5.64 -5.80
C LEU A 59 4.85 -6.80 -5.30
N MET A 60 4.04 -7.39 -6.17
CA MET A 60 3.24 -8.58 -5.85
C MET A 60 4.12 -9.80 -5.50
N SER A 61 5.24 -9.99 -6.21
CA SER A 61 6.18 -11.07 -5.91
C SER A 61 6.84 -10.86 -4.55
N SER A 62 7.36 -9.65 -4.28
CA SER A 62 7.94 -9.29 -3.00
C SER A 62 6.94 -9.46 -1.84
N ALA A 63 5.68 -9.10 -2.06
CA ALA A 63 4.62 -9.33 -1.08
C ALA A 63 4.42 -10.83 -0.79
N VAL A 64 4.35 -11.68 -1.82
CA VAL A 64 4.18 -13.13 -1.62
C VAL A 64 5.39 -13.77 -0.97
N GLU A 65 6.60 -13.36 -1.32
CA GLU A 65 7.84 -13.85 -0.67
C GLU A 65 7.87 -13.54 0.84
N ARG A 66 7.09 -12.56 1.30
CA ARG A 66 6.93 -12.17 2.70
C ARG A 66 5.69 -12.73 3.39
N ASP A 67 5.02 -13.68 2.75
CA ASP A 67 3.71 -14.19 3.22
C ASP A 67 2.65 -13.08 3.38
N GLN A 68 2.74 -12.08 2.51
CA GLN A 68 1.93 -10.86 2.52
C GLN A 68 1.13 -10.67 1.22
N GLY A 69 0.95 -11.75 0.44
CA GLY A 69 0.17 -11.74 -0.78
C GLY A 69 -1.29 -11.33 -0.58
N PHE A 70 -1.89 -10.71 -1.59
CA PHE A 70 -3.29 -10.29 -1.54
C PHE A 70 -3.97 -10.37 -2.91
N VAL A 71 -5.30 -10.50 -2.89
CA VAL A 71 -6.16 -10.46 -4.09
C VAL A 71 -6.52 -9.01 -4.45
N GLU A 72 -6.95 -8.26 -3.44
CA GLU A 72 -7.23 -6.83 -3.50
C GLU A 72 -6.55 -6.16 -2.31
N GLY A 73 -5.69 -5.18 -2.60
CA GLY A 73 -4.84 -4.50 -1.63
C GLY A 73 -4.02 -3.40 -2.30
N SER A 74 -3.12 -2.81 -1.53
CA SER A 74 -2.27 -1.71 -1.96
C SER A 74 -0.85 -1.86 -1.42
N PHE A 75 0.06 -1.11 -2.03
CA PHE A 75 1.46 -1.03 -1.65
C PHE A 75 1.75 0.36 -1.12
N ILE A 76 2.55 0.44 -0.06
CA ILE A 76 3.24 1.68 0.32
C ILE A 76 4.71 1.47 0.07
N CYS A 77 5.24 2.21 -0.88
CA CYS A 77 6.63 2.17 -1.26
C CYS A 77 7.36 3.34 -0.59
N ARG A 78 8.40 3.04 0.18
CA ARG A 78 9.28 4.09 0.72
C ARG A 78 9.98 4.80 -0.44
N ASP A 79 9.86 6.11 -0.52
CA ASP A 79 10.41 6.93 -1.61
C ASP A 79 11.03 8.22 -1.05
N PRO A 80 12.15 8.12 -0.30
CA PRO A 80 12.70 9.23 0.46
C PRO A 80 13.14 10.41 -0.42
N HIS A 81 13.44 10.15 -1.70
CA HIS A 81 13.85 11.16 -2.67
C HIS A 81 12.73 11.55 -3.64
N LYS A 82 11.50 11.08 -3.43
CA LYS A 82 10.31 11.34 -4.26
C LYS A 82 10.49 10.96 -5.75
N ARG A 83 11.44 10.08 -6.07
CA ARG A 83 11.81 9.76 -7.45
C ARG A 83 10.75 8.91 -8.12
N LEU A 84 10.24 7.91 -7.41
CA LEU A 84 9.16 7.06 -7.91
C LEU A 84 7.85 7.84 -8.00
N ALA A 85 7.55 8.65 -6.98
CA ALA A 85 6.39 9.53 -6.97
C ALA A 85 6.40 10.50 -8.16
N SER A 86 7.52 11.18 -8.42
CA SER A 86 7.67 12.07 -9.59
C SER A 86 7.54 11.30 -10.90
N TYR A 87 8.11 10.10 -11.01
CA TYR A 87 7.96 9.26 -12.20
C TYR A 87 6.48 8.94 -12.49
N PHE A 88 5.74 8.45 -11.51
CA PHE A 88 4.31 8.14 -11.67
C PHE A 88 3.46 9.38 -11.98
N GLN A 89 3.78 10.53 -11.37
CA GLN A 89 3.14 11.81 -11.67
C GLN A 89 3.36 12.26 -13.13
N LEU A 90 4.53 11.99 -13.70
CA LEU A 90 4.85 12.38 -15.09
C LEU A 90 4.15 11.51 -16.14
N ILE A 91 3.95 10.22 -15.86
CA ILE A 91 3.31 9.29 -16.82
C ILE A 91 1.80 9.10 -16.58
N GLY A 92 1.31 9.56 -15.44
CA GLY A 92 -0.07 9.39 -15.00
C GLY A 92 -0.97 10.59 -15.28
N VAL A 93 -2.27 10.36 -15.14
CA VAL A 93 -3.29 11.41 -15.23
C VAL A 93 -3.78 11.76 -13.84
N SER A 94 -3.80 13.05 -13.51
CA SER A 94 -4.34 13.54 -12.24
C SER A 94 -5.80 13.12 -12.07
N ARG A 95 -6.15 12.63 -10.88
CA ARG A 95 -7.53 12.23 -10.55
C ARG A 95 -7.86 12.51 -9.09
N ILE A 96 -9.15 12.68 -8.81
CA ILE A 96 -9.65 12.72 -7.43
C ILE A 96 -9.78 11.28 -6.93
N SER A 97 -9.30 11.02 -5.71
CA SER A 97 -9.51 9.77 -5.00
C SER A 97 -10.11 10.00 -3.61
N SER A 98 -10.88 9.04 -3.13
CA SER A 98 -11.31 8.99 -1.74
C SER A 98 -10.34 8.25 -0.82
N HIS A 99 -9.34 7.58 -1.39
CA HIS A 99 -8.28 6.93 -0.62
C HIS A 99 -7.34 7.98 -0.02
N LEU A 100 -6.92 7.76 1.23
CA LEU A 100 -5.90 8.54 1.93
C LEU A 100 -6.09 10.07 1.88
N LYS A 101 -7.34 10.55 1.89
CA LYS A 101 -7.66 12.00 1.81
C LYS A 101 -6.93 12.88 2.83
N ARG A 102 -6.57 12.32 4.00
CA ARG A 102 -5.84 13.01 5.06
C ARG A 102 -4.35 13.21 4.75
N HIS A 103 -3.82 12.41 3.82
CA HIS A 103 -2.40 12.34 3.46
C HIS A 103 -2.14 12.83 2.03
N SER A 104 -3.17 13.33 1.35
CA SER A 104 -3.13 13.72 -0.06
C SER A 104 -3.39 15.22 -0.24
N GLY A 105 -2.38 15.97 -0.69
CA GLY A 105 -2.53 17.35 -1.16
C GLY A 105 -3.06 17.44 -2.61
N PRO A 106 -3.43 18.64 -3.10
CA PRO A 106 -3.77 18.82 -4.51
C PRO A 106 -2.64 18.35 -5.43
N GLY A 107 -2.96 17.64 -6.52
CA GLY A 107 -1.98 17.18 -7.51
C GLY A 107 -1.12 15.98 -7.09
N CYS A 108 -1.26 15.46 -5.87
CA CYS A 108 -0.50 14.29 -5.43
C CYS A 108 -1.09 12.94 -5.90
N THR A 109 -2.35 12.95 -6.36
CA THR A 109 -3.10 11.75 -6.75
C THR A 109 -3.24 11.67 -8.26
N GLY A 110 -2.96 10.50 -8.80
CA GLY A 110 -3.19 10.23 -10.21
C GLY A 110 -3.50 8.76 -10.46
N GLY A 111 -3.69 8.43 -11.72
CA GLY A 111 -3.92 7.07 -12.14
C GLY A 111 -3.36 6.79 -13.53
N ILE A 112 -3.06 5.52 -13.78
CA ILE A 112 -2.54 5.03 -15.05
C ILE A 112 -3.44 3.89 -15.52
N ASP A 113 -4.09 4.08 -16.68
CA ASP A 113 -4.84 3.02 -17.34
C ASP A 113 -3.87 2.11 -18.11
N LEU A 114 -3.92 0.81 -17.84
CA LEU A 114 -3.10 -0.19 -18.50
C LEU A 114 -3.80 -0.63 -19.79
N VAL A 115 -3.08 -0.53 -20.91
CA VAL A 115 -3.62 -0.89 -22.22
C VAL A 115 -3.61 -2.40 -22.38
N ALA A 116 -4.73 -2.98 -22.83
CA ALA A 116 -4.76 -4.39 -23.18
C ALA A 116 -3.86 -4.63 -24.41
N CYS A 117 -2.80 -5.42 -24.23
CA CYS A 117 -1.85 -5.77 -25.28
C CYS A 117 -1.38 -7.21 -25.08
N SER A 118 -1.22 -7.97 -26.16
CA SER A 118 -0.78 -9.38 -26.11
C SER A 118 0.68 -9.55 -25.66
N GLU A 119 1.48 -8.48 -25.72
CA GLU A 119 2.90 -8.49 -25.35
C GLU A 119 3.11 -8.35 -23.83
N VAL A 120 2.09 -7.92 -23.09
CA VAL A 120 2.19 -7.66 -21.65
C VAL A 120 1.27 -8.64 -20.90
N PRO A 121 1.79 -9.45 -19.95
CA PRO A 121 0.95 -10.37 -19.19
C PRO A 121 -0.06 -9.57 -18.35
N PRO A 122 -1.33 -9.98 -18.30
CA PRO A 122 -2.36 -9.25 -17.57
C PRO A 122 -2.11 -9.32 -16.06
N LEU A 123 -2.45 -8.24 -15.34
CA LEU A 123 -2.48 -8.28 -13.87
C LEU A 123 -3.58 -9.22 -13.37
N PRO A 124 -3.42 -9.82 -12.17
CA PRO A 124 -4.39 -10.77 -11.65
C PRO A 124 -5.72 -10.10 -11.35
N TYR A 125 -6.79 -10.89 -11.30
CA TYR A 125 -8.14 -10.41 -10.94
C TYR A 125 -8.70 -9.30 -11.83
N GLY A 126 -8.19 -9.15 -13.06
CA GLY A 126 -8.67 -8.17 -14.04
C GLY A 126 -8.31 -6.72 -13.68
N HIS A 127 -7.28 -6.51 -12.86
CA HIS A 127 -6.77 -5.17 -12.59
C HIS A 127 -6.22 -4.57 -13.90
N ARG A 128 -6.65 -3.36 -14.22
CA ARG A 128 -6.32 -2.65 -15.46
C ARG A 128 -6.01 -1.17 -15.25
N HIS A 129 -5.93 -0.75 -14.00
CA HIS A 129 -5.65 0.62 -13.59
C HIS A 129 -4.76 0.61 -12.37
N ILE A 130 -3.81 1.53 -12.29
CA ILE A 130 -3.01 1.76 -11.10
C ILE A 130 -3.33 3.15 -10.55
N LEU A 131 -3.99 3.20 -9.40
CA LEU A 131 -4.12 4.41 -8.60
C LEU A 131 -2.79 4.65 -7.89
N PHE A 132 -2.30 5.89 -7.92
CA PHE A 132 -1.14 6.31 -7.14
C PHE A 132 -1.43 7.57 -6.33
N ILE A 133 -0.82 7.66 -5.15
CA ILE A 133 -0.87 8.83 -4.27
C ILE A 133 0.54 9.08 -3.73
N ALA A 134 1.12 10.22 -4.09
CA ALA A 134 2.35 10.71 -3.49
C ALA A 134 2.04 11.21 -2.07
N ILE A 135 2.62 10.58 -1.06
CA ILE A 135 2.42 10.92 0.35
C ILE A 135 3.64 11.70 0.80
N GLU A 136 3.42 12.96 1.18
CA GLU A 136 4.45 13.82 1.73
C GLU A 136 4.28 13.96 3.24
N GLY A 137 5.37 13.83 3.99
CA GLY A 137 5.37 14.17 5.41
C GLY A 137 4.40 13.33 6.22
N ASN A 138 4.58 12.01 6.23
CA ASN A 138 3.89 11.15 7.18
C ASN A 138 4.28 11.53 8.64
N ARG A 139 3.69 10.87 9.64
CA ARG A 139 3.98 11.06 11.07
C ARG A 139 5.48 10.94 11.44
N PHE A 140 6.30 10.40 10.53
CA PHE A 140 7.76 10.18 10.65
C PHE A 140 8.59 10.99 9.63
N ARG A 141 7.96 11.95 8.92
CA ARG A 141 8.56 12.88 7.94
C ARG A 141 9.17 12.24 6.69
N GLU A 142 8.85 10.99 6.39
CA GLU A 142 9.36 10.32 5.19
C GLU A 142 8.37 10.38 4.02
N SER A 143 8.90 10.51 2.81
CA SER A 143 8.10 10.51 1.58
C SER A 143 7.85 9.08 1.11
N CYS A 144 6.61 8.79 0.73
CA CYS A 144 6.18 7.47 0.27
C CYS A 144 5.31 7.59 -0.99
N LEU A 145 5.25 6.50 -1.77
CA LEU A 145 4.29 6.34 -2.85
C LEU A 145 3.31 5.23 -2.52
N PHE A 146 2.02 5.57 -2.44
CA PHE A 146 0.96 4.59 -2.40
C PHE A 146 0.61 4.14 -3.81
N LEU A 147 0.53 2.83 -4.03
CA LEU A 147 0.13 2.21 -5.29
C LEU A 147 -1.01 1.22 -5.05
N LYS A 148 -2.06 1.28 -5.85
CA LYS A 148 -3.20 0.38 -5.75
C LYS A 148 -3.67 -0.09 -7.13
N PRO A 149 -3.54 -1.38 -7.44
CA PRO A 149 -4.20 -1.97 -8.61
C PRO A 149 -5.72 -1.92 -8.45
N GLU A 150 -6.41 -1.46 -9.49
CA GLU A 150 -7.86 -1.35 -9.57
C GLU A 150 -8.39 -1.97 -10.87
N ARG A 151 -9.61 -2.50 -10.82
CA ARG A 151 -10.34 -3.03 -11.99
C ARG A 151 -10.92 -1.95 -12.90
N HIS A 152 -11.03 -0.71 -12.43
CA HIS A 152 -11.73 0.36 -13.14
C HIS A 152 -10.78 1.53 -13.38
N GLY A 153 -10.64 1.90 -14.65
CA GLY A 153 -9.77 2.97 -15.11
C GLY A 153 -10.38 4.36 -14.94
N VAL A 154 -9.82 5.33 -15.64
CA VAL A 154 -10.34 6.72 -15.66
C VAL A 154 -10.79 7.19 -17.05
N ALA A 155 -10.38 6.49 -18.11
CA ALA A 155 -10.66 6.90 -19.48
C ALA A 155 -12.12 6.68 -19.93
N SER A 156 -12.76 5.58 -19.53
CA SER A 156 -14.08 5.23 -20.07
C SER A 156 -15.24 5.92 -19.32
N LEU A 157 -16.33 6.24 -20.04
CA LEU A 157 -17.54 6.81 -19.43
C LEU A 157 -18.13 5.88 -18.35
N SER A 158 -18.14 4.57 -18.61
CA SER A 158 -18.62 3.58 -17.64
C SER A 158 -17.76 3.53 -16.38
N ASP A 159 -16.44 3.67 -16.50
CA ASP A 159 -15.57 3.75 -15.33
C ASP A 159 -15.79 5.05 -14.54
N LYS A 160 -16.03 6.19 -15.23
CA LYS A 160 -16.40 7.45 -14.56
C LYS A 160 -17.71 7.29 -13.76
N PHE A 161 -18.73 6.67 -14.35
CA PHE A 161 -19.97 6.35 -13.62
C PHE A 161 -19.73 5.40 -12.45
N PHE A 162 -18.88 4.39 -12.61
CA PHE A 162 -18.54 3.47 -11.53
C PHE A 162 -17.85 4.19 -10.36
N HIS A 163 -16.91 5.09 -10.64
CA HIS A 163 -16.23 5.88 -9.61
C HIS A 163 -17.19 6.82 -8.90
N VAL A 164 -18.10 7.50 -9.63
CA VAL A 164 -19.15 8.34 -9.03
C VAL A 164 -20.10 7.51 -8.17
N ALA A 165 -20.59 6.38 -8.67
CA ALA A 165 -21.48 5.50 -7.92
C ALA A 165 -20.82 4.92 -6.66
N SER A 166 -19.54 4.52 -6.76
CA SER A 166 -18.76 4.01 -5.62
C SER A 166 -18.47 5.11 -4.60
N TRP A 167 -18.18 6.33 -5.06
CA TRP A 167 -18.00 7.50 -4.20
C TRP A 167 -19.30 7.84 -3.47
N THR A 168 -20.42 7.94 -4.18
CA THR A 168 -21.74 8.22 -3.59
C THR A 168 -22.13 7.14 -2.60
N ARG A 169 -21.94 5.85 -2.93
CA ARG A 169 -22.19 4.73 -2.02
C ARG A 169 -21.30 4.79 -0.78
N SER A 170 -20.01 5.08 -0.93
CA SER A 170 -19.08 5.26 0.19
C SER A 170 -19.49 6.44 1.08
N MET A 171 -20.00 7.51 0.49
CA MET A 171 -20.49 8.67 1.24
C MET A 171 -21.77 8.33 2.01
N VAL A 172 -22.74 7.66 1.37
CA VAL A 172 -23.99 7.21 2.00
C VAL A 172 -23.71 6.24 3.15
N ASN A 173 -22.86 5.24 2.93
CA ASN A 173 -22.49 4.28 3.98
C ASN A 173 -21.83 4.98 5.18
N ARG A 174 -20.98 5.99 4.95
CA ARG A 174 -20.39 6.81 6.01
C ARG A 174 -21.42 7.65 6.76
N CYS A 175 -22.35 8.29 6.04
CA CYS A 175 -23.41 9.09 6.66
C CYS A 175 -24.38 8.24 7.48
N LEU A 176 -24.61 6.99 7.08
CA LEU A 176 -25.57 6.09 7.73
C LEU A 176 -24.93 5.13 8.74
N GLY A 177 -23.60 5.12 8.88
CA GLY A 177 -22.89 4.13 9.71
C GLY A 177 -23.07 2.68 9.23
N LEU A 178 -23.53 2.49 7.98
CA LEU A 178 -23.84 1.19 7.38
C LEU A 178 -22.65 0.72 6.54
N GLU A 179 -21.52 0.39 7.17
CA GLU A 179 -20.43 -0.25 6.43
C GLU A 179 -20.69 -1.76 6.29
N SER A 180 -20.94 -2.17 5.05
CA SER A 180 -21.32 -3.54 4.72
C SER A 180 -20.12 -4.51 4.74
N SER A 181 -20.33 -5.61 5.45
CA SER A 181 -19.64 -6.89 5.31
C SER A 181 -19.90 -7.47 3.91
N ARG A 182 -19.03 -7.15 2.96
CA ARG A 182 -18.87 -7.81 1.64
C ARG A 182 -17.35 -7.90 1.42
N VAL A 183 -16.70 -9.03 1.16
CA VAL A 183 -17.05 -10.27 0.43
C VAL A 183 -16.07 -11.38 0.87
N ASP A 184 -16.47 -12.66 0.72
CA ASP A 184 -15.63 -13.85 0.85
C ASP A 184 -14.36 -13.80 -0.05
N GLY A 185 -13.20 -14.06 0.56
CA GLY A 185 -11.87 -14.10 -0.08
C GLY A 185 -10.80 -13.36 0.75
N PRO A 186 -9.49 -13.58 0.51
CA PRO A 186 -8.42 -12.87 1.21
C PRO A 186 -8.34 -11.41 0.71
N MET A 187 -9.26 -10.58 1.20
CA MET A 187 -9.28 -9.13 1.02
C MET A 187 -8.42 -8.46 2.09
N ARG A 188 -7.43 -7.66 1.69
CA ARG A 188 -6.63 -6.84 2.62
C ARG A 188 -7.24 -5.44 2.73
N LYS A 189 -8.45 -5.34 3.32
CA LYS A 189 -8.99 -4.08 3.90
C LYS A 189 -8.65 -4.12 5.38
N GLU A 190 -8.07 -3.07 5.98
CA GLU A 190 -7.69 -3.13 7.40
C GLU A 190 -8.91 -3.43 8.26
N ARG A 191 -8.97 -4.68 8.70
CA ARG A 191 -9.73 -5.09 9.87
C ARG A 191 -8.67 -5.52 10.85
N ILE A 192 -8.42 -4.68 11.85
CA ILE A 192 -7.61 -5.10 12.99
C ILE A 192 -8.26 -6.38 13.52
N PRO A 193 -7.53 -7.50 13.66
CA PRO A 193 -8.06 -8.69 14.29
C PRO A 193 -8.77 -8.32 15.59
N THR A 194 -10.01 -8.75 15.77
CA THR A 194 -10.81 -8.39 16.96
C THR A 194 -10.07 -8.72 18.25
N GLN A 195 -9.29 -9.80 18.26
CA GLN A 195 -8.43 -10.20 19.36
C GLN A 195 -7.33 -9.18 19.68
N LEU A 196 -6.74 -8.52 18.68
CA LEU A 196 -5.77 -7.45 18.89
C LEU A 196 -6.44 -6.19 19.45
N VAL A 197 -7.65 -5.84 18.98
CA VAL A 197 -8.42 -4.71 19.55
C VAL A 197 -8.80 -4.97 21.00
N GLN A 198 -9.25 -6.18 21.32
CA GLN A 198 -9.60 -6.58 22.69
C GLN A 198 -8.38 -6.52 23.61
N ARG A 199 -7.27 -7.16 23.20
CA ARG A 199 -6.04 -7.18 23.98
C ARG A 199 -5.43 -5.80 24.18
N PHE A 200 -5.50 -4.94 23.16
CA PHE A 200 -5.14 -3.53 23.30
C PHE A 200 -6.08 -2.79 24.25
N GLY A 201 -7.39 -3.01 24.15
CA GLY A 201 -8.39 -2.42 25.04
C GLY A 201 -8.17 -2.79 26.50
N GLU A 202 -7.87 -4.06 26.80
CA GLU A 202 -7.51 -4.52 28.14
C GLU A 202 -6.25 -3.83 28.65
N LEU A 203 -5.23 -3.72 27.79
CA LEU A 203 -3.94 -3.11 28.11
C LEU A 203 -4.09 -1.62 28.48
N VAL A 204 -4.90 -0.87 27.72
CA VAL A 204 -5.10 0.56 27.95
C VAL A 204 -6.23 0.87 28.95
N SER A 205 -7.01 -0.12 29.39
CA SER A 205 -8.15 0.10 30.31
C SER A 205 -7.75 0.68 31.67
N TYR A 206 -6.49 0.48 32.07
CA TYR A 206 -5.92 1.00 33.32
C TYR A 206 -5.28 2.38 33.15
N ASP A 207 -5.28 2.92 31.93
CA ASP A 207 -4.71 4.20 31.56
C ASP A 207 -5.78 5.29 31.50
N THR A 208 -5.50 6.46 32.07
CA THR A 208 -6.41 7.61 32.04
C THR A 208 -6.70 8.10 30.61
N GLU A 209 -5.77 7.97 29.68
CA GLU A 209 -5.98 8.27 28.26
C GLU A 209 -6.57 7.07 27.47
N GLY A 210 -6.65 5.90 28.10
CA GLY A 210 -7.04 4.64 27.47
C GLY A 210 -8.39 4.66 26.75
N PRO A 211 -9.48 5.17 27.37
CA PRO A 211 -10.77 5.27 26.71
C PRO A 211 -10.75 6.15 25.46
N LYS A 212 -9.99 7.24 25.47
CA LYS A 212 -9.85 8.16 24.34
C LYS A 212 -9.05 7.50 23.21
N VAL A 213 -7.94 6.83 23.53
CA VAL A 213 -7.12 6.14 22.54
C VAL A 213 -7.84 4.92 21.96
N LEU A 214 -8.61 4.18 22.77
CA LEU A 214 -9.44 3.09 22.29
C LEU A 214 -10.57 3.60 21.38
N ALA A 215 -11.16 4.75 21.73
CA ALA A 215 -12.10 5.43 20.85
C ALA A 215 -11.42 5.93 19.56
N GLU A 216 -10.17 6.40 19.59
CA GLU A 216 -9.42 6.78 18.38
C GLU A 216 -9.12 5.56 17.50
N VAL A 217 -8.66 4.45 18.08
CA VAL A 217 -8.47 3.17 17.39
C VAL A 217 -9.78 2.68 16.74
N GLY A 218 -10.92 2.82 17.42
CA GLY A 218 -12.25 2.44 16.92
C GLY A 218 -12.92 3.45 15.97
N CYS A 219 -12.64 4.75 16.10
CA CYS A 219 -13.11 5.80 15.20
C CYS A 219 -12.30 5.86 13.91
N HIS A 220 -11.08 5.32 13.90
CA HIS A 220 -10.21 5.23 12.74
C HIS A 220 -10.42 3.95 11.92
N ASN A 221 -11.69 3.58 11.69
CA ASN A 221 -12.16 2.64 10.65
C ASN A 221 -11.68 2.95 9.21
N ALA A 222 -10.79 3.94 9.05
CA ALA A 222 -10.09 4.32 7.83
C ALA A 222 -8.72 3.65 7.66
N GLY A 223 -8.34 2.70 8.52
CA GLY A 223 -7.10 1.93 8.37
C GLY A 223 -5.89 2.54 9.06
N GLU A 224 -5.99 3.11 10.25
CA GLU A 224 -4.79 3.59 10.97
C GLU A 224 -4.65 2.91 12.33
N GLY A 225 -5.41 1.85 12.57
CA GLY A 225 -5.62 1.31 13.90
C GLY A 225 -4.38 0.67 14.49
N ILE A 226 -3.68 -0.15 13.72
CA ILE A 226 -2.40 -0.75 14.15
C ILE A 226 -1.32 0.34 14.37
N ALA A 227 -1.23 1.34 13.50
CA ALA A 227 -0.26 2.43 13.64
C ALA A 227 -0.59 3.35 14.83
N CYS A 228 -1.87 3.55 15.12
CA CYS A 228 -2.34 4.29 16.30
C CYS A 228 -1.99 3.53 17.60
N MET A 229 -2.24 2.21 17.65
CA MET A 229 -1.80 1.35 18.74
C MET A 229 -0.28 1.47 18.93
N HIS A 230 0.51 1.28 17.88
CA HIS A 230 1.97 1.35 17.93
C HIS A 230 2.49 2.70 18.43
N ALA A 231 1.96 3.81 17.90
CA ALA A 231 2.40 5.15 18.30
C ALA A 231 2.09 5.42 19.78
N TYR A 232 0.92 5.00 20.25
CA TYR A 232 0.56 5.13 21.66
C TYR A 232 1.47 4.30 22.56
N LEU A 233 1.65 3.01 22.25
CA LEU A 233 2.53 2.11 23.01
C LEU A 233 3.98 2.63 23.02
N SER A 234 4.50 3.05 21.88
CA SER A 234 5.85 3.62 21.75
C SER A 234 6.03 4.88 22.59
N GLN A 235 5.00 5.73 22.67
CA GLN A 235 5.05 6.93 23.50
C GLN A 235 4.97 6.57 24.99
N ARG A 236 4.08 5.66 25.39
CA ARG A 236 3.99 5.21 26.80
C ARG A 236 5.26 4.52 27.28
N VAL A 237 5.91 3.71 26.44
CA VAL A 237 7.20 3.09 26.77
C VAL A 237 8.30 4.14 26.95
N LYS A 238 8.26 5.27 26.21
CA LYS A 238 9.23 6.37 26.35
C LYS A 238 8.99 7.25 27.58
N ASP A 239 7.73 7.48 27.94
CA ASP A 239 7.34 8.42 29.00
C ASP A 239 7.46 7.83 30.42
N LEU A 240 7.66 6.52 30.54
CA LEU A 240 7.73 5.83 31.83
C LEU A 240 9.18 5.56 32.25
N ASP A 241 9.49 5.93 33.49
CA ASP A 241 10.80 5.74 34.11
C ASP A 241 10.99 4.24 34.45
N PHE A 242 12.05 3.61 33.93
CA PHE A 242 12.23 2.15 33.86
C PHE A 242 12.26 1.43 35.22
N ASP A 243 12.45 2.16 36.33
CA ASP A 243 12.75 1.58 37.63
C ASP A 243 11.54 1.29 38.54
N LYS A 244 10.29 1.61 38.15
CA LYS A 244 9.16 1.55 39.12
C LYS A 244 7.90 0.78 38.71
N ASP A 245 7.66 0.46 37.45
CA ASP A 245 6.38 -0.11 37.02
C ASP A 245 6.49 -1.50 36.37
N HIS A 246 6.01 -2.52 37.11
CA HIS A 246 5.76 -3.88 36.59
C HIS A 246 4.75 -3.90 35.42
N ALA A 247 4.02 -2.81 35.19
CA ALA A 247 3.09 -2.65 34.07
C ALA A 247 3.76 -2.50 32.69
N LEU A 248 5.08 -2.29 32.61
CA LEU A 248 5.81 -2.18 31.33
C LEU A 248 5.87 -3.51 30.55
N SER A 249 5.89 -4.66 31.24
CA SER A 249 6.03 -5.97 30.57
C SER A 249 4.91 -6.24 29.54
N PRO A 250 3.62 -5.98 29.85
CA PRO A 250 2.55 -6.09 28.87
C PRO A 250 2.61 -5.08 27.71
N PHE A 251 3.00 -3.81 27.97
CA PHE A 251 3.10 -2.78 26.92
C PHE A 251 4.25 -3.07 25.95
N CYS A 252 5.43 -3.41 26.48
CA CYS A 252 6.58 -3.80 25.66
C CYS A 252 6.30 -5.09 24.88
N ALA A 253 5.73 -6.12 25.52
CA ALA A 253 5.41 -7.38 24.83
C ALA A 253 4.37 -7.19 23.72
N PHE A 254 3.40 -6.28 23.91
CA PHE A 254 2.41 -5.99 22.86
C PHE A 254 3.01 -5.12 21.75
N LEU A 255 3.91 -4.20 22.07
CA LEU A 255 4.67 -3.43 21.09
C LEU A 255 5.56 -4.35 20.23
N GLU A 256 6.34 -5.24 20.85
CA GLU A 256 7.16 -6.24 20.18
C GLU A 256 6.31 -7.16 19.28
N LEU A 257 5.14 -7.61 19.76
CA LEU A 257 4.21 -8.39 18.94
C LEU A 257 3.78 -7.62 17.68
N LEU A 258 3.46 -6.34 17.80
CA LEU A 258 3.09 -5.53 16.64
C LEU A 258 4.27 -5.40 15.67
N GLU A 259 5.47 -5.11 16.18
CA GLU A 259 6.70 -4.94 15.40
C GLU A 259 7.20 -6.23 14.74
N SER A 260 6.96 -7.39 15.36
CA SER A 260 7.30 -8.70 14.79
C SER A 260 6.26 -9.20 13.79
N THR A 261 5.00 -8.81 13.95
CA THR A 261 3.88 -9.29 13.12
C THR A 261 3.66 -8.41 11.89
N TYR A 262 3.93 -7.11 12.02
CA TYR A 262 3.64 -6.13 10.97
C TYR A 262 4.90 -5.36 10.60
N ASP A 263 5.30 -5.44 9.33
CA ASP A 263 6.37 -4.57 8.85
C ASP A 263 5.93 -3.09 8.91
N PHE A 264 6.88 -2.23 9.30
CA PHE A 264 6.74 -0.77 9.30
C PHE A 264 5.47 -0.28 10.02
N VAL A 265 5.14 -0.90 11.15
CA VAL A 265 3.95 -0.65 12.00
C VAL A 265 3.63 0.83 12.16
N ALA A 266 4.67 1.64 12.36
CA ALA A 266 4.57 3.05 12.65
C ALA A 266 3.92 3.87 11.52
N VAL A 267 4.09 3.47 10.26
CA VAL A 267 3.68 4.25 9.07
C VAL A 267 2.52 3.63 8.30
N ARG A 268 1.83 2.63 8.86
CA ARG A 268 0.70 1.94 8.20
C ARG A 268 -0.54 2.83 8.11
N PHE A 269 -1.18 2.81 6.94
CA PHE A 269 -2.47 3.48 6.66
C PHE A 269 -3.53 2.47 6.19
N GLY A 270 -3.35 1.21 6.59
CA GLY A 270 -4.20 0.14 6.15
C GLY A 270 -3.55 -1.24 6.21
N ASN A 271 -4.14 -2.09 5.37
CA ASN A 271 -3.64 -3.41 5.04
C ASN A 271 -2.68 -3.37 3.84
N GLU A 272 -1.91 -2.30 3.68
CA GLU A 272 -0.89 -2.24 2.64
C GLU A 272 0.28 -3.18 2.92
N VAL A 273 0.91 -3.61 1.84
CA VAL A 273 2.26 -4.15 1.90
C VAL A 273 3.21 -2.97 1.85
N PHE A 274 3.95 -2.77 2.94
CA PHE A 274 5.02 -1.80 2.92
C PHE A 274 6.26 -2.42 2.29
N ILE A 275 6.89 -1.67 1.39
CA ILE A 275 8.06 -2.11 0.64
C ILE A 275 9.14 -1.03 0.77
N ASP A 276 10.24 -1.35 1.44
CA ASP A 276 11.46 -0.54 1.35
C ASP A 276 12.20 -0.94 0.08
N LEU A 277 11.91 -0.20 -0.98
CA LEU A 277 12.37 -0.47 -2.32
C LEU A 277 13.90 -0.53 -2.44
N MET A 278 14.63 0.23 -1.62
CA MET A 278 16.10 0.26 -1.68
C MET A 278 16.71 -1.02 -1.10
N ALA A 279 16.13 -1.56 -0.03
CA ALA A 279 16.52 -2.85 0.53
C ALA A 279 16.19 -3.99 -0.46
N ASP A 280 15.01 -3.92 -1.08
CA ASP A 280 14.46 -5.01 -1.88
C ASP A 280 15.13 -5.16 -3.25
N VAL A 281 15.44 -4.03 -3.88
CA VAL A 281 16.26 -3.98 -5.10
C VAL A 281 17.64 -4.60 -4.87
N SER A 282 18.25 -4.35 -3.72
CA SER A 282 19.58 -4.86 -3.40
C SER A 282 19.57 -6.39 -3.26
N ILE A 283 18.55 -6.94 -2.59
CA ILE A 283 18.36 -8.39 -2.45
C ILE A 283 18.08 -9.05 -3.81
N ALA A 284 17.20 -8.47 -4.62
CA ALA A 284 16.85 -9.01 -5.94
C ALA A 284 18.06 -9.04 -6.90
N SER A 285 18.89 -8.00 -6.89
CA SER A 285 20.12 -7.93 -7.68
C SER A 285 21.13 -9.03 -7.31
N THR A 286 21.12 -9.47 -6.05
CA THR A 286 21.98 -10.53 -5.54
C THR A 286 21.48 -11.92 -5.97
N LYS A 287 20.15 -12.14 -6.00
CA LYS A 287 19.54 -13.43 -6.38
C LYS A 287 19.62 -13.73 -7.89
N VAL A 288 19.71 -12.71 -8.76
CA VAL A 288 19.83 -12.89 -10.23
C VAL A 288 21.26 -13.21 -10.66
N SER A 289 22.23 -13.10 -9.76
CA SER A 289 23.67 -13.31 -10.02
C SER A 289 24.16 -14.72 -9.68
N VAL A 290 23.25 -15.66 -9.34
CA VAL A 290 23.55 -17.06 -9.00
C VAL A 290 22.85 -17.99 -9.99
#